data_AF-A0A9D9T0Y2-F1
#
_entry.id   AF-A0A9D9T0Y2-F1
#
_cell.length_a   1.000
_cell.length_b   1.000
_cell.length_c   1.000
_cell.angle_alpha   90.00
_cell.angle_beta   90.00
_cell.angle_gamma   90.00
#
_symmetry.space_group_name_H-M   'P 1'
#
loop_
_entity.id
_entity.type
_entity.pdbx_description
1 polymer ?
#
loop_
_entity_poly.entity_id
_entity_poly.type
_entity_poly.pdbx_seq_one_letter_code
_entity_poly.pdbx_strand_id
1 'polypeptide(L)'
;MQPHDDSASTRRLAWVDVAKGLCMIAVVALWVGRQMQWEAGWINHFEAFARPFRMPDFFLLSGLFVGAVLQRPWRSYVDTKVLHYWYFLLLWTLIIVPISWLGGTQRPASVPAALAELAFKLYKPEAMLWFILMLPVYFVVTRLLARVPVLLVLPLAAGLMVSQPHSGIYPLDWFAKYFVFFYAGHVVADSVLDLAEWGRRNRVATAALLIGWAVLNHWFTTSVHAEVGSALLVFGFLGIAAVVLMSSLLADQGWAAGLRWLGAHSIVVYLGFYIPMMVIIRVFRRFAPQADVNLVATCAWAGGIAAALLIWALLRRTPLNFLYERPAWARLVVDPKAGSTRSQPRPELAVAGR
;
A
#
# COMPACT_ATOMS: atom_id res chain seq x y z
N MET A 1 -12.49 -36.87 2.12
CA MET A 1 -11.41 -35.87 2.18
C MET A 1 -12.04 -34.52 1.84
N GLN A 2 -12.32 -33.69 2.85
CA GLN A 2 -13.23 -32.54 2.75
C GLN A 2 -12.61 -31.36 1.97
N PRO A 3 -13.25 -30.86 0.89
CA PRO A 3 -12.83 -29.64 0.18
C PRO A 3 -13.31 -28.32 0.83
N HIS A 4 -13.84 -28.37 2.06
CA HIS A 4 -14.64 -27.26 2.60
C HIS A 4 -13.85 -26.10 3.25
N ASP A 5 -12.56 -26.26 3.57
CA ASP A 5 -11.81 -25.27 4.37
C ASP A 5 -11.08 -24.19 3.54
N ASP A 6 -10.68 -24.51 2.30
CA ASP A 6 -9.92 -23.59 1.45
C ASP A 6 -10.80 -22.46 0.87
N SER A 7 -12.08 -22.75 0.59
CA SER A 7 -13.00 -21.75 0.03
C SER A 7 -13.44 -20.71 1.08
N ALA A 8 -13.62 -21.14 2.33
CA ALA A 8 -14.03 -20.28 3.43
C ALA A 8 -12.87 -19.38 3.90
N SER A 9 -11.65 -19.92 4.00
CA SER A 9 -10.44 -19.15 4.32
C SER A 9 -10.09 -18.15 3.22
N THR A 10 -10.18 -18.56 1.94
CA THR A 10 -9.98 -17.66 0.79
C THR A 10 -11.01 -16.52 0.77
N ARG A 11 -12.28 -16.82 1.08
CA ARG A 11 -13.34 -15.79 1.17
C ARG A 11 -13.17 -14.89 2.40
N ARG A 12 -12.66 -15.41 3.52
CA ARG A 12 -12.35 -14.64 4.74
C ARG A 12 -11.30 -13.57 4.50
N LEU A 13 -10.40 -13.77 3.53
CA LEU A 13 -9.33 -12.81 3.21
C LEU A 13 -9.60 -11.97 1.97
N ALA A 14 -10.65 -12.27 1.18
CA ALA A 14 -10.96 -11.53 -0.05
C ALA A 14 -11.19 -10.04 0.18
N TRP A 15 -11.74 -9.64 1.34
CA TRP A 15 -11.92 -8.23 1.69
C TRP A 15 -10.59 -7.50 1.90
N VAL A 16 -9.53 -8.19 2.33
CA VAL A 16 -8.19 -7.60 2.52
C VAL A 16 -7.64 -7.13 1.18
N ASP A 17 -7.85 -7.93 0.13
CA ASP A 17 -7.42 -7.55 -1.21
C ASP A 17 -8.28 -6.40 -1.77
N VAL A 18 -9.60 -6.38 -1.51
CA VAL A 18 -10.42 -5.21 -1.85
C VAL A 18 -9.91 -3.95 -1.15
N ALA A 19 -9.60 -4.02 0.14
CA ALA A 19 -9.08 -2.90 0.93
C ALA A 19 -7.76 -2.39 0.36
N LYS A 20 -6.81 -3.28 0.06
CA LYS A 20 -5.55 -2.91 -0.62
C LYS A 20 -5.79 -2.25 -1.98
N GLY A 21 -6.78 -2.71 -2.74
CA GLY A 21 -7.15 -2.14 -4.03
C GLY A 21 -7.65 -0.70 -3.90
N LEU A 22 -8.55 -0.45 -2.93
CA LEU A 22 -9.05 0.89 -2.62
C LEU A 22 -7.93 1.83 -2.16
N CYS A 23 -7.06 1.34 -1.28
CA CYS A 23 -5.91 2.10 -0.81
C CYS A 23 -4.94 2.41 -1.95
N MET A 24 -4.75 1.48 -2.90
CA MET A 24 -3.87 1.70 -4.05
C MET A 24 -4.40 2.80 -4.97
N ILE A 25 -5.70 2.78 -5.23
CA ILE A 25 -6.41 3.85 -5.96
C ILE A 25 -6.15 5.21 -5.31
N ALA A 26 -6.28 5.30 -3.99
CA ALA A 26 -5.97 6.52 -3.24
C ALA A 26 -4.49 6.91 -3.34
N VAL A 27 -3.57 5.97 -3.16
CA VAL A 27 -2.13 6.25 -3.26
C VAL A 27 -1.74 6.80 -4.63
N VAL A 28 -2.27 6.27 -5.74
CA VAL A 28 -1.96 6.84 -7.05
C VAL A 28 -2.52 8.26 -7.16
N ALA A 29 -3.73 8.52 -6.63
CA ALA A 29 -4.33 9.86 -6.65
C ALA A 29 -3.47 10.88 -5.87
N LEU A 30 -2.94 10.52 -4.69
CA LEU A 30 -1.96 11.33 -3.96
C LEU A 30 -0.80 11.78 -4.85
N TRP A 31 -0.19 10.85 -5.57
CA TRP A 31 1.01 11.13 -6.34
C TRP A 31 0.72 11.95 -7.59
N VAL A 32 -0.43 11.73 -8.23
CA VAL A 32 -0.91 12.63 -9.30
C VAL A 32 -1.14 14.03 -8.73
N GLY A 33 -1.84 14.14 -7.60
CA GLY A 33 -2.11 15.41 -6.92
C GLY A 33 -0.82 16.16 -6.60
N ARG A 34 0.18 15.50 -6.00
CA ARG A 34 1.50 16.09 -5.73
C ARG A 34 2.22 16.54 -7.00
N GLN A 35 2.24 15.71 -8.04
CA GLN A 35 2.95 16.00 -9.29
C GLN A 35 2.30 17.15 -10.07
N MET A 36 0.99 17.30 -9.93
CA MET A 36 0.20 18.39 -10.50
C MET A 36 -0.04 19.52 -9.50
N GLN A 37 0.71 19.57 -8.40
CA GLN A 37 0.66 20.65 -7.41
C GLN A 37 -0.75 20.98 -6.89
N TRP A 38 -1.61 19.95 -6.81
CA TRP A 38 -3.00 20.03 -6.34
C TRP A 38 -3.93 20.90 -7.21
N GLU A 39 -3.57 21.16 -8.47
CA GLU A 39 -4.37 21.97 -9.40
C GLU A 39 -5.65 21.26 -9.89
N ALA A 40 -5.67 19.92 -9.89
CA ALA A 40 -6.82 19.14 -10.32
C ALA A 40 -7.89 19.05 -9.21
N GLY A 41 -9.05 19.64 -9.45
CA GLY A 41 -10.12 19.79 -8.46
C GLY A 41 -10.59 18.47 -7.85
N TRP A 42 -10.98 17.50 -8.68
CA TRP A 42 -11.52 16.23 -8.14
C TRP A 42 -10.46 15.42 -7.37
N ILE A 43 -9.20 15.43 -7.80
CA ILE A 43 -8.11 14.77 -7.08
C ILE A 43 -7.88 15.43 -5.74
N ASN A 44 -7.87 16.77 -5.70
CA ASN A 44 -7.68 17.50 -4.46
C ASN A 44 -8.78 17.18 -3.43
N HIS A 45 -10.05 17.20 -3.86
CA HIS A 45 -11.18 16.83 -2.99
C HIS A 45 -11.11 15.37 -2.53
N PHE A 46 -10.81 14.45 -3.45
CA PHE A 46 -10.69 13.03 -3.13
C PHE A 46 -9.55 12.74 -2.15
N GLU A 47 -8.38 13.34 -2.35
CA GLU A 47 -7.23 13.17 -1.44
C GLU A 47 -7.45 13.85 -0.09
N ALA A 48 -8.11 14.99 -0.05
CA ALA A 48 -8.49 15.62 1.22
C ALA A 48 -9.40 14.67 2.03
N PHE A 49 -10.39 14.07 1.38
CA PHE A 49 -11.28 13.08 2.00
C PHE A 49 -10.52 11.82 2.44
N ALA A 50 -9.61 11.31 1.61
CA ALA A 50 -8.86 10.08 1.86
C ALA A 50 -7.70 10.23 2.85
N ARG A 51 -7.24 11.47 3.11
CA ARG A 51 -6.07 11.79 3.93
C ARG A 51 -6.02 11.06 5.28
N PRO A 52 -7.13 10.95 6.06
CA PRO A 52 -7.07 10.36 7.38
C PRO A 52 -6.76 8.86 7.36
N PHE A 53 -7.13 8.12 6.31
CA PHE A 53 -7.09 6.66 6.31
C PHE A 53 -6.21 6.03 5.23
N ARG A 54 -5.95 6.72 4.11
CA ARG A 54 -5.14 6.23 2.98
C ARG A 54 -3.85 5.49 3.38
N MET A 55 -3.01 6.08 4.23
CA MET A 55 -1.77 5.44 4.70
C MET A 55 -1.97 4.59 5.95
N PRO A 56 -2.75 5.04 6.96
CA PRO A 56 -3.07 4.20 8.12
C PRO A 56 -3.59 2.81 7.76
N ASP A 57 -4.47 2.70 6.76
CA ASP A 57 -5.00 1.42 6.28
C ASP A 57 -3.90 0.50 5.77
N PHE A 58 -3.00 1.00 4.90
CA PHE A 58 -1.89 0.20 4.40
C PHE A 58 -1.00 -0.34 5.52
N PHE A 59 -0.73 0.50 6.52
CA PHE A 59 0.10 0.09 7.65
C PHE A 59 -0.61 -0.93 8.54
N LEU A 60 -1.89 -0.71 8.86
CA LEU A 60 -2.67 -1.66 9.65
C LEU A 60 -2.81 -3.01 8.92
N LEU A 61 -3.14 -3.01 7.63
CA LEU A 61 -3.22 -4.23 6.82
C LEU A 61 -1.87 -4.97 6.74
N SER A 62 -0.76 -4.23 6.72
CA SER A 62 0.59 -4.81 6.76
C SER A 62 0.93 -5.44 8.12
N GLY A 63 0.36 -4.89 9.21
CA GLY A 63 0.48 -5.39 10.58
C GLY A 63 -0.37 -6.63 10.86
N LEU A 64 -1.50 -6.80 10.14
CA LEU A 64 -2.54 -7.80 10.41
C LEU A 64 -2.03 -9.24 10.57
N PHE A 65 -1.02 -9.63 9.78
CA PHE A 65 -0.48 -11.00 9.77
C PHE A 65 0.90 -11.12 10.41
N VAL A 66 1.36 -10.10 11.14
CA VAL A 66 2.67 -10.11 11.81
C VAL A 66 2.74 -11.17 12.91
N GLY A 67 1.66 -11.35 13.68
CA GLY A 67 1.64 -12.28 14.81
C GLY A 67 2.05 -13.70 14.43
N ALA A 68 1.53 -14.21 13.29
CA ALA A 68 1.82 -15.55 12.79
C ALA A 68 3.28 -15.76 12.35
N VAL A 69 4.03 -14.68 12.11
CA VAL A 69 5.42 -14.76 11.63
C VAL A 69 6.44 -14.28 12.66
N LEU A 70 5.99 -13.72 13.80
CA LEU A 70 6.85 -13.10 14.81
C LEU A 70 7.84 -14.09 15.43
N GLN A 71 7.39 -15.34 15.64
CA GLN A 71 8.18 -16.42 16.24
C GLN A 71 9.09 -17.16 15.25
N ARG A 72 9.06 -16.81 13.95
CA ARG A 72 9.93 -17.46 12.96
C ARG A 72 11.41 -17.20 13.28
N PRO A 73 12.33 -18.12 12.92
CA PRO A 73 13.77 -17.89 13.06
C PRO A 73 14.20 -16.56 12.45
N TRP A 74 15.13 -15.84 13.09
CA TRP A 74 15.58 -14.51 12.66
C TRP A 74 16.02 -14.48 11.19
N ARG A 75 16.72 -15.52 10.70
CA ARG A 75 17.14 -15.61 9.30
C ARG A 75 15.96 -15.56 8.33
N SER A 76 14.91 -16.35 8.57
CA SER A 76 13.69 -16.37 7.73
C SER A 76 12.91 -15.05 7.81
N TYR A 77 12.88 -14.45 9.00
CA TYR A 77 12.19 -13.18 9.20
C TYR A 77 12.90 -12.02 8.53
N VAL A 78 14.22 -11.90 8.69
CA VAL A 78 15.03 -10.90 8.00
C VAL A 78 14.92 -11.07 6.50
N ASP A 79 14.96 -12.32 6.00
CA ASP A 79 14.80 -12.58 4.57
C ASP A 79 13.47 -12.07 4.00
N THR A 80 12.36 -12.35 4.69
CA THR A 80 11.02 -12.06 4.20
C THR A 80 10.49 -10.67 4.56
N LYS A 81 10.98 -10.07 5.65
CA LYS A 81 10.47 -8.78 6.20
C LYS A 81 11.48 -7.65 6.17
N VAL A 82 12.75 -7.92 5.88
CA VAL A 82 13.78 -6.88 5.77
C VAL A 82 14.36 -6.87 4.36
N LEU A 83 15.01 -7.95 3.96
CA LEU A 83 15.69 -8.03 2.67
C LEU A 83 14.73 -7.97 1.48
N HIS A 84 13.52 -8.51 1.62
CA HIS A 84 12.47 -8.35 0.61
C HIS A 84 12.20 -6.87 0.28
N TYR A 85 11.94 -6.04 1.29
CA TYR A 85 11.64 -4.62 1.08
C TYR A 85 12.89 -3.83 0.71
N TRP A 86 14.05 -4.13 1.31
CA TRP A 86 15.32 -3.53 0.93
C TRP A 86 15.70 -3.80 -0.53
N TYR A 87 15.43 -5.00 -1.02
CA TYR A 87 15.64 -5.36 -2.43
C TYR A 87 14.85 -4.43 -3.35
N PHE A 88 13.55 -4.29 -3.12
CA PHE A 88 12.70 -3.42 -3.95
C PHE A 88 12.99 -1.94 -3.74
N LEU A 89 13.33 -1.51 -2.53
CA LEU A 89 13.76 -0.14 -2.26
C LEU A 89 14.99 0.21 -3.09
N LEU A 90 16.04 -0.61 -3.01
CA LEU A 90 17.29 -0.37 -3.74
C LEU A 90 17.03 -0.41 -5.25
N LEU A 91 16.36 -1.47 -5.73
CA LEU A 91 16.08 -1.66 -7.14
C LEU A 91 15.29 -0.48 -7.73
N TRP A 92 14.18 -0.10 -7.11
CA TRP A 92 13.33 0.96 -7.65
C TRP A 92 13.91 2.35 -7.42
N THR A 93 14.75 2.56 -6.41
CA THR A 93 15.54 3.80 -6.28
C THR A 93 16.51 3.94 -7.45
N LEU A 94 17.22 2.87 -7.82
CA LEU A 94 18.13 2.83 -8.95
C LEU A 94 17.43 2.96 -10.32
N ILE A 95 16.11 2.82 -10.37
CA ILE A 95 15.31 3.02 -11.59
C ILE A 95 14.71 4.44 -11.61
N ILE A 96 13.98 4.81 -10.56
CA ILE A 96 13.20 6.06 -10.50
C ILE A 96 14.12 7.28 -10.50
N VAL A 97 15.20 7.25 -9.71
CA VAL A 97 16.06 8.43 -9.53
C VAL A 97 16.76 8.78 -10.85
N PRO A 98 17.44 7.85 -11.56
CA PRO A 98 18.02 8.17 -12.87
C PRO A 98 17.01 8.61 -13.93
N ILE A 99 15.81 8.04 -13.95
CA ILE A 99 14.74 8.48 -14.86
C ILE A 99 14.33 9.93 -14.56
N SER A 100 14.31 10.33 -13.29
CA SER A 100 14.00 11.71 -12.91
C SER A 100 15.09 12.69 -13.41
N TRP A 101 16.37 12.30 -13.38
CA TRP A 101 17.48 13.08 -13.93
C TRP A 101 17.31 13.33 -15.44
N LEU A 102 16.91 12.30 -16.20
CA LEU A 102 16.65 12.41 -17.63
C LEU A 102 15.45 13.31 -17.95
N GLY A 103 14.48 13.36 -17.03
CA GLY A 103 13.33 14.25 -17.12
C GLY A 103 13.63 15.73 -16.85
N GLY A 104 14.86 16.07 -16.47
CA GLY A 104 15.30 17.45 -16.26
C GLY A 104 14.93 18.05 -14.91
N THR A 105 14.44 17.26 -13.94
CA THR A 105 14.06 17.79 -12.62
C THR A 105 15.28 18.13 -11.76
N GLN A 106 16.34 17.31 -11.77
CA GLN A 106 17.61 17.56 -11.05
C GLN A 106 18.73 16.73 -11.69
N ARG A 107 19.52 17.28 -12.62
CA ARG A 107 20.60 16.52 -13.26
C ARG A 107 21.87 16.63 -12.40
N PRO A 108 22.49 15.52 -11.95
CA PRO A 108 23.66 15.60 -11.11
C PRO A 108 24.84 16.21 -11.88
N ALA A 109 25.61 17.09 -11.22
CA ALA A 109 26.74 17.78 -11.84
C ALA A 109 27.97 16.88 -12.09
N SER A 110 28.06 15.75 -11.40
CA SER A 110 29.17 14.81 -11.47
C SER A 110 28.75 13.41 -11.01
N VAL A 111 29.58 12.39 -11.30
CA VAL A 111 29.35 11.01 -10.83
C VAL A 111 29.30 10.92 -9.30
N PRO A 112 30.20 11.56 -8.52
CA PRO A 112 30.08 11.59 -7.06
C PRO A 112 28.77 12.21 -6.57
N ALA A 113 28.28 13.28 -7.21
CA ALA A 113 27.00 13.89 -6.87
C ALA A 113 25.83 12.93 -7.13
N ALA A 114 25.86 12.19 -8.24
CA ALA A 114 24.86 11.18 -8.57
C ALA A 114 24.82 10.04 -7.53
N LEU A 115 25.99 9.55 -7.10
CA LEU A 115 26.11 8.52 -6.07
C LEU A 115 25.63 9.03 -4.70
N ALA A 116 26.00 10.26 -4.33
CA ALA A 116 25.54 10.89 -3.09
C ALA A 116 24.01 11.06 -3.08
N GLU A 117 23.42 11.46 -4.21
CA GLU A 117 21.96 11.55 -4.34
C GLU A 117 21.29 10.18 -4.21
N LEU A 118 21.78 9.16 -4.91
CA LEU A 118 21.26 7.79 -4.78
C LEU A 118 21.32 7.28 -3.33
N ALA A 119 22.45 7.49 -2.65
CA ALA A 119 22.60 7.13 -1.24
C ALA A 119 21.62 7.91 -0.35
N PHE A 120 21.47 9.21 -0.59
CA PHE A 120 20.51 10.04 0.14
C PHE A 120 19.06 9.60 -0.11
N LYS A 121 18.72 9.12 -1.31
CA LYS A 121 17.38 8.59 -1.64
C LYS A 121 17.11 7.23 -1.00
N LEU A 122 18.11 6.51 -0.48
CA LEU A 122 17.85 5.35 0.39
C LEU A 122 17.45 5.78 1.81
N TYR A 123 17.82 6.99 2.23
CA TYR A 123 17.43 7.60 3.51
C TYR A 123 16.13 8.39 3.43
N LYS A 124 15.95 9.19 2.36
CA LYS A 124 14.74 9.95 2.05
C LYS A 124 14.24 9.55 0.64
N PRO A 125 13.47 8.45 0.53
CA PRO A 125 13.11 7.91 -0.76
C PRO A 125 12.23 8.81 -1.61
N GLU A 126 12.42 8.70 -2.91
CA GLU A 126 11.61 9.38 -3.91
C GLU A 126 10.22 8.78 -3.95
N ALA A 127 9.23 9.64 -4.19
CA ALA A 127 7.87 9.22 -4.44
C ALA A 127 7.32 8.28 -3.34
N MET A 128 6.60 7.25 -3.74
CA MET A 128 6.01 6.25 -2.85
C MET A 128 7.03 5.42 -2.09
N LEU A 129 8.31 5.37 -2.46
CA LEU A 129 9.25 4.38 -1.90
C LEU A 129 9.49 4.50 -0.40
N TRP A 130 9.15 5.64 0.24
CA TRP A 130 9.28 5.84 1.67
C TRP A 130 8.52 4.79 2.49
N PHE A 131 7.36 4.32 2.02
CA PHE A 131 6.60 3.31 2.76
C PHE A 131 7.26 1.92 2.67
N ILE A 132 7.94 1.59 1.56
CA ILE A 132 8.77 0.38 1.45
C ILE A 132 9.97 0.46 2.40
N LEU A 133 10.57 1.63 2.59
CA LEU A 133 11.63 1.83 3.59
C LEU A 133 11.10 1.61 5.02
N MET A 134 9.90 2.08 5.34
CA MET A 134 9.37 2.03 6.71
C MET A 134 8.81 0.66 7.12
N LEU A 135 8.27 -0.13 6.20
CA LEU A 135 7.78 -1.48 6.51
C LEU A 135 8.80 -2.37 7.24
N PRO A 136 10.04 -2.56 6.76
CA PRO A 136 11.02 -3.39 7.46
C PRO A 136 11.36 -2.83 8.85
N VAL A 137 11.38 -1.50 9.02
CA VAL A 137 11.57 -0.87 10.33
C VAL A 137 10.43 -1.27 11.27
N TYR A 138 9.18 -1.20 10.83
CA TYR A 138 8.03 -1.56 11.66
C TYR A 138 7.98 -3.04 11.99
N PHE A 139 8.30 -3.93 11.04
CA PHE A 139 8.44 -5.36 11.31
C PHE A 139 9.50 -5.62 12.39
N VAL A 140 10.72 -5.08 12.20
CA VAL A 140 11.83 -5.29 13.14
C VAL A 140 11.49 -4.74 14.53
N VAL A 141 11.00 -3.51 14.62
CA VAL A 141 10.65 -2.90 15.92
C VAL A 141 9.53 -3.68 16.60
N THR A 142 8.47 -4.06 15.88
CA THR A 142 7.39 -4.90 16.45
C THR A 142 7.93 -6.22 16.98
N ARG A 143 8.87 -6.84 16.27
CA ARG A 143 9.52 -8.08 16.73
C ARG A 143 10.39 -7.87 17.97
N LEU A 144 11.16 -6.79 18.03
CA LEU A 144 11.98 -6.47 19.20
C LEU A 144 11.11 -6.16 20.42
N LEU A 145 9.94 -5.57 20.21
CA LEU A 145 8.94 -5.28 21.24
C LEU A 145 8.01 -6.46 21.56
N ALA A 146 8.23 -7.66 21.00
CA ALA A 146 7.33 -8.80 21.15
C ALA A 146 7.11 -9.25 22.62
N ARG A 147 8.03 -8.89 23.53
CA ARG A 147 7.94 -9.19 24.97
C ARG A 147 7.47 -8.00 25.82
N VAL A 148 7.31 -6.82 25.21
CA VAL A 148 6.88 -5.61 25.92
C VAL A 148 5.36 -5.63 26.01
N PRO A 149 4.76 -5.31 27.18
CA PRO A 149 3.32 -5.23 27.32
C PRO A 149 2.69 -4.29 26.30
N VAL A 150 1.65 -4.77 25.62
CA VAL A 150 0.87 -3.99 24.63
C VAL A 150 0.35 -2.68 25.24
N LEU A 151 -0.04 -2.72 26.52
CA LEU A 151 -0.51 -1.55 27.28
C LEU A 151 0.55 -0.45 27.44
N LEU A 152 1.83 -0.73 27.19
CA LEU A 152 2.88 0.28 27.13
C LEU A 152 3.14 0.72 25.69
N VAL A 153 3.26 -0.24 24.75
CA VAL A 153 3.64 0.07 23.37
C VAL A 153 2.58 0.89 22.64
N LEU A 154 1.30 0.55 22.78
CA LEU A 154 0.22 1.26 22.08
C LEU A 154 0.08 2.72 22.52
N PRO A 155 0.00 3.06 23.83
CA PRO A 155 -0.07 4.46 24.26
C PRO A 155 1.16 5.27 23.86
N LEU A 156 2.36 4.68 23.91
CA LEU A 156 3.58 5.35 23.44
C LEU A 156 3.54 5.62 21.94
N ALA A 157 3.15 4.63 21.13
CA ALA A 157 3.01 4.80 19.68
C ALA A 157 1.93 5.83 19.33
N ALA A 158 0.80 5.84 20.05
CA ALA A 158 -0.24 6.84 19.91
C ALA A 158 0.27 8.23 20.30
N GLY A 159 0.99 8.37 21.42
CA GLY A 159 1.58 9.62 21.86
C GLY A 159 2.58 10.19 20.83
N LEU A 160 3.39 9.33 20.21
CA LEU A 160 4.30 9.72 19.12
C LEU A 160 3.55 10.22 17.88
N MET A 161 2.42 9.60 17.52
CA MET A 161 1.62 10.10 16.41
C MET A 161 0.99 11.46 16.75
N VAL A 162 0.44 11.58 17.97
CA VAL A 162 -0.23 12.80 18.42
C VAL A 162 0.72 13.98 18.49
N SER A 163 1.98 13.76 18.88
CA SER A 163 2.99 14.81 18.98
C SER A 163 3.46 15.34 17.62
N GLN A 164 3.23 14.60 16.52
CA GLN A 164 3.61 14.96 15.16
C GLN A 164 5.02 15.58 15.08
N PRO A 165 6.09 14.81 15.40
CA PRO A 165 7.43 15.36 15.38
C PRO A 165 7.83 15.80 13.98
N HIS A 166 8.50 16.95 13.93
CA HIS A 166 9.11 17.52 12.72
C HIS A 166 10.61 17.69 12.98
N SER A 167 11.29 16.57 13.26
CA SER A 167 12.70 16.56 13.67
C SER A 167 13.66 16.81 12.49
N GLY A 168 13.18 16.65 11.25
CA GLY A 168 14.03 16.63 10.06
C GLY A 168 14.71 15.28 9.80
N ILE A 169 14.53 14.32 10.72
CA ILE A 169 14.94 12.94 10.57
C ILE A 169 13.77 12.17 9.95
N TYR A 170 13.71 12.11 8.62
CA TYR A 170 12.53 11.62 7.89
C TYR A 170 12.03 10.23 8.35
N PRO A 171 12.88 9.21 8.52
CA PRO A 171 12.41 7.91 8.99
C PRO A 171 11.84 7.94 10.41
N LEU A 172 12.36 8.80 11.28
CA LEU A 172 11.86 8.97 12.65
C LEU A 172 10.49 9.66 12.64
N ASP A 173 10.33 10.73 11.86
CA ASP A 173 9.06 11.45 11.74
C ASP A 173 7.97 10.54 11.14
N TRP A 174 8.31 9.74 10.11
CA TRP A 174 7.39 8.72 9.57
C TRP A 174 7.09 7.61 10.56
N PHE A 175 8.09 7.16 11.34
CA PHE A 175 7.89 6.17 12.39
C PHE A 175 6.87 6.66 13.41
N ALA A 176 7.08 7.85 13.97
CA ALA A 176 6.17 8.45 14.93
C ALA A 176 4.75 8.59 14.36
N LYS A 177 4.63 8.98 13.09
CA LYS A 177 3.34 9.20 12.44
C LYS A 177 2.52 7.94 12.17
N TYR A 178 3.16 6.81 11.87
CA TYR A 178 2.44 5.64 11.34
C TYR A 178 2.64 4.32 12.08
N PHE A 179 3.65 4.21 12.96
CA PHE A 179 3.92 2.97 13.68
C PHE A 179 2.71 2.49 14.51
N VAL A 180 1.92 3.41 15.08
CA VAL A 180 0.71 3.07 15.84
C VAL A 180 -0.30 2.26 15.03
N PHE A 181 -0.52 2.58 13.76
CA PHE A 181 -1.48 1.87 12.90
C PHE A 181 -0.97 0.48 12.54
N PHE A 182 0.32 0.37 12.21
CA PHE A 182 0.95 -0.92 11.95
C PHE A 182 0.88 -1.84 13.18
N TYR A 183 1.29 -1.32 14.34
CA TYR A 183 1.32 -2.09 15.58
C TYR A 183 -0.10 -2.45 16.04
N ALA A 184 -1.07 -1.54 15.91
CA ALA A 184 -2.47 -1.84 16.16
C ALA A 184 -2.98 -2.98 15.26
N GLY A 185 -2.62 -3.00 13.97
CA GLY A 185 -2.94 -4.11 13.08
C GLY A 185 -2.47 -5.47 13.59
N HIS A 186 -1.29 -5.51 14.22
CA HIS A 186 -0.82 -6.73 14.89
C HIS A 186 -1.65 -7.09 16.14
N VAL A 187 -1.97 -6.10 16.98
CA VAL A 187 -2.62 -6.30 18.28
C VAL A 187 -4.09 -6.67 18.14
N VAL A 188 -4.85 -5.96 17.29
CA VAL A 188 -6.30 -6.11 17.15
C VAL A 188 -6.69 -6.90 15.91
N ALA A 189 -5.82 -7.80 15.45
CA ALA A 189 -5.99 -8.53 14.20
C ALA A 189 -7.31 -9.31 14.15
N ASP A 190 -7.63 -10.04 15.22
CA ASP A 190 -8.87 -10.80 15.32
C ASP A 190 -10.10 -9.88 15.31
N SER A 191 -10.05 -8.76 16.04
CA SER A 191 -11.15 -7.78 16.04
C SER A 191 -11.40 -7.15 14.67
N VAL A 192 -10.36 -6.92 13.87
CA VAL A 192 -10.49 -6.42 12.49
C VAL A 192 -11.12 -7.47 11.59
N LEU A 193 -10.73 -8.74 11.73
CA LEU A 193 -11.33 -9.85 11.00
C LEU A 193 -12.80 -10.07 11.38
N ASP A 194 -13.13 -9.94 12.67
CA ASP A 194 -14.49 -10.04 13.19
C ASP A 194 -15.35 -8.85 12.75
N LEU A 195 -14.78 -7.64 12.68
CA LEU A 195 -15.47 -6.48 12.12
C LEU A 195 -15.83 -6.68 10.65
N ALA A 196 -14.91 -7.22 9.85
CA ALA A 196 -15.18 -7.55 8.45
C ALA A 196 -16.30 -8.59 8.32
N GLU A 197 -16.26 -9.65 9.14
CA GLU A 197 -17.29 -10.69 9.20
C GLU A 197 -18.66 -10.11 9.59
N TRP A 198 -18.68 -9.30 10.66
CA TRP A 198 -19.88 -8.63 11.14
C TRP A 198 -20.46 -7.73 10.07
N GLY A 199 -19.62 -6.93 9.39
CA GLY A 199 -20.08 -6.02 8.34
C GLY A 199 -20.73 -6.76 7.17
N ARG A 200 -20.13 -7.88 6.77
CA ARG A 200 -20.68 -8.75 5.72
C ARG A 200 -22.05 -9.32 6.10
N ARG A 201 -22.25 -9.75 7.35
CA ARG A 201 -23.52 -10.31 7.84
C ARG A 201 -24.59 -9.22 8.05
N ASN A 202 -24.20 -8.02 8.42
CA ASN A 202 -25.10 -6.93 8.79
C ASN A 202 -25.09 -5.81 7.73
N ARG A 203 -25.48 -6.14 6.50
CA ARG A 203 -25.32 -5.26 5.33
C ARG A 203 -25.97 -3.89 5.48
N VAL A 204 -27.20 -3.84 6.00
CA VAL A 204 -27.96 -2.58 6.16
C VAL A 204 -27.32 -1.68 7.22
N ALA A 205 -26.98 -2.24 8.39
CA ALA A 205 -26.29 -1.50 9.44
C ALA A 205 -24.92 -1.01 8.96
N THR A 206 -24.20 -1.83 8.19
CA THR A 206 -22.92 -1.46 7.61
C THR A 206 -23.05 -0.30 6.63
N ALA A 207 -24.05 -0.34 5.73
CA ALA A 207 -24.32 0.77 4.82
C ALA A 207 -24.65 2.07 5.58
N ALA A 208 -25.47 1.99 6.64
CA ALA A 208 -25.78 3.14 7.48
C ALA A 208 -24.54 3.71 8.20
N LEU A 209 -23.68 2.84 8.75
CA LEU A 209 -22.42 3.24 9.37
C LEU A 209 -21.47 3.89 8.37
N LEU A 210 -21.39 3.38 7.13
CA LEU A 210 -20.55 3.96 6.08
C LEU A 210 -21.06 5.34 5.65
N ILE A 211 -22.37 5.53 5.55
CA ILE A 211 -22.97 6.85 5.26
C ILE A 211 -22.66 7.83 6.39
N GLY A 212 -22.90 7.43 7.65
CA GLY A 212 -22.60 8.26 8.81
C GLY A 212 -21.12 8.62 8.90
N TRP A 213 -20.23 7.64 8.67
CA TRP A 213 -18.79 7.87 8.59
C TRP A 213 -18.42 8.81 7.45
N ALA A 214 -19.00 8.67 6.25
CA ALA A 214 -18.67 9.52 5.11
C ALA A 214 -19.00 10.99 5.39
N VAL A 215 -20.16 11.27 6.00
CA VAL A 215 -20.55 12.63 6.43
C VAL A 215 -19.58 13.16 7.50
N LEU A 216 -19.30 12.35 8.52
CA LEU A 216 -18.40 12.73 9.61
C LEU A 216 -16.97 12.99 9.12
N ASN A 217 -16.46 12.14 8.25
CA ASN A 217 -15.12 12.26 7.66
C ASN A 217 -15.05 13.49 6.74
N HIS A 218 -16.09 13.73 5.93
CA HIS A 218 -16.15 14.93 5.11
C HIS A 218 -16.09 16.20 5.97
N TRP A 219 -16.95 16.30 6.99
CA TRP A 219 -16.93 17.42 7.95
C TRP A 219 -15.54 17.61 8.55
N PHE A 220 -14.93 16.53 9.06
CA PHE A 220 -13.60 16.59 9.66
C PHE A 220 -12.53 17.11 8.70
N THR A 221 -12.47 16.56 7.48
CA THR A 221 -11.44 16.91 6.48
C THR A 221 -11.54 18.35 5.99
N THR A 222 -12.72 18.96 6.10
CA THR A 222 -12.95 20.39 5.81
C THR A 222 -12.79 21.31 7.03
N SER A 223 -12.61 20.75 8.23
CA SER A 223 -12.52 21.51 9.48
C SER A 223 -11.09 21.90 9.84
N VAL A 224 -10.93 22.93 10.67
CA VAL A 224 -9.62 23.33 11.24
C VAL A 224 -8.96 22.23 12.09
N HIS A 225 -9.75 21.26 12.57
CA HIS A 225 -9.25 20.16 13.40
C HIS A 225 -8.51 19.09 12.59
N ALA A 226 -8.55 19.18 11.26
CA ALA A 226 -7.98 18.18 10.36
C ALA A 226 -6.44 18.09 10.44
N GLU A 227 -5.80 18.96 11.22
CA GLU A 227 -4.35 18.99 11.45
C GLU A 227 -3.97 18.56 12.88
N VAL A 228 -4.94 18.42 13.79
CA VAL A 228 -4.69 18.07 15.19
C VAL A 228 -4.34 16.58 15.30
N GLY A 229 -3.22 16.24 15.94
CA GLY A 229 -2.69 14.87 15.99
C GLY A 229 -3.63 13.86 16.62
N SER A 230 -4.30 14.22 17.71
CA SER A 230 -5.30 13.36 18.36
C SER A 230 -6.52 13.13 17.46
N ALA A 231 -7.01 14.16 16.77
CA ALA A 231 -8.11 14.01 15.83
C ALA A 231 -7.71 13.13 14.64
N LEU A 232 -6.50 13.33 14.08
CA LEU A 232 -5.97 12.47 13.01
C LEU A 232 -5.83 11.00 13.44
N LEU A 233 -5.45 10.72 14.69
CA LEU A 233 -5.39 9.36 15.22
C LEU A 233 -6.78 8.71 15.24
N VAL A 234 -7.78 9.41 15.79
CA VAL A 234 -9.16 8.90 15.88
C VAL A 234 -9.75 8.71 14.49
N PHE A 235 -9.67 9.73 13.63
CA PHE A 235 -10.21 9.65 12.27
C PHE A 235 -9.47 8.65 11.38
N GLY A 236 -8.18 8.40 11.65
CA GLY A 236 -7.44 7.31 11.03
C GLY A 236 -8.06 5.95 11.35
N PHE A 237 -8.31 5.65 12.63
CA PHE A 237 -8.97 4.40 13.02
C PHE A 237 -10.43 4.29 12.55
N LEU A 238 -11.18 5.39 12.56
CA LEU A 238 -12.54 5.40 12.00
C LEU A 238 -12.53 5.11 10.49
N GLY A 239 -11.59 5.69 9.76
CA GLY A 239 -11.44 5.41 8.33
C GLY A 239 -10.94 3.99 8.04
N ILE A 240 -10.03 3.43 8.87
CA ILE A 240 -9.68 2.01 8.81
C ILE A 240 -10.93 1.14 8.97
N ALA A 241 -11.74 1.39 10.00
CA ALA A 241 -12.97 0.63 10.24
C ALA A 241 -13.93 0.75 9.05
N ALA A 242 -14.08 1.95 8.49
CA ALA A 242 -14.91 2.18 7.31
C ALA A 242 -14.39 1.45 6.07
N VAL A 243 -13.08 1.44 5.82
CA VAL A 243 -12.50 0.71 4.68
C VAL A 243 -12.63 -0.80 4.86
N VAL A 244 -12.48 -1.32 6.08
CA VAL A 244 -12.75 -2.74 6.39
C VAL A 244 -14.21 -3.10 6.10
N LEU A 245 -15.16 -2.30 6.61
CA LEU A 245 -16.60 -2.50 6.41
C LEU A 245 -17.02 -2.36 4.95
N MET A 246 -16.53 -1.34 4.25
CA MET A 246 -16.77 -1.15 2.82
C MET A 246 -16.22 -2.35 2.03
N SER A 247 -14.98 -2.76 2.32
CA SER A 247 -14.34 -3.88 1.63
C SER A 247 -15.05 -5.21 1.90
N SER A 248 -15.62 -5.41 3.09
CA SER A 248 -16.36 -6.63 3.42
C SER A 248 -17.70 -6.73 2.69
N LEU A 249 -18.39 -5.61 2.46
CA LEU A 249 -19.60 -5.58 1.62
C LEU A 249 -19.31 -5.86 0.14
N LEU A 250 -18.14 -5.42 -0.33
CA LEU A 250 -17.70 -5.52 -1.71
C LEU A 250 -17.08 -6.89 -2.05
N ALA A 251 -16.48 -7.58 -1.08
CA ALA A 251 -15.67 -8.79 -1.30
C ALA A 251 -16.40 -9.92 -2.07
N ASP A 252 -17.72 -10.05 -1.87
CA ASP A 252 -18.55 -11.08 -2.50
C ASP A 252 -19.23 -10.62 -3.79
N GLN A 253 -19.06 -9.35 -4.18
CA GLN A 253 -19.71 -8.78 -5.35
C GLN A 253 -18.90 -9.09 -6.61
N GLY A 254 -19.53 -9.72 -7.62
CA GLY A 254 -18.87 -10.06 -8.88
C GLY A 254 -18.28 -8.84 -9.60
N TRP A 255 -18.93 -7.68 -9.52
CA TRP A 255 -18.45 -6.43 -10.13
C TRP A 255 -17.20 -5.87 -9.44
N ALA A 256 -16.97 -6.19 -8.16
CA ALA A 256 -15.78 -5.80 -7.41
C ALA A 256 -14.59 -6.75 -7.66
N ALA A 257 -14.73 -7.77 -8.50
CA ALA A 257 -13.65 -8.72 -8.80
C ALA A 257 -12.40 -8.03 -9.36
N GLY A 258 -12.57 -6.99 -10.17
CA GLY A 258 -11.45 -6.18 -10.68
C GLY A 258 -10.70 -5.45 -9.58
N LEU A 259 -11.42 -4.87 -8.61
CA LEU A 259 -10.84 -4.18 -7.45
C LEU A 259 -10.11 -5.16 -6.52
N ARG A 260 -10.69 -6.35 -6.29
CA ARG A 260 -10.03 -7.43 -5.55
C ARG A 260 -8.75 -7.88 -6.25
N TRP A 261 -8.81 -8.06 -7.57
CA TRP A 261 -7.65 -8.44 -8.36
C TRP A 261 -6.56 -7.35 -8.34
N LEU A 262 -6.94 -6.07 -8.43
CA LEU A 262 -6.04 -4.93 -8.31
C LEU A 262 -5.29 -4.98 -6.97
N GLY A 263 -6.00 -5.20 -5.86
CA GLY A 263 -5.38 -5.24 -4.55
C GLY A 263 -4.52 -6.47 -4.28
N ALA A 264 -4.86 -7.63 -4.86
CA ALA A 264 -3.98 -8.80 -4.88
C ALA A 264 -2.65 -8.52 -5.61
N HIS A 265 -2.67 -7.60 -6.59
CA HIS A 265 -1.49 -7.12 -7.33
C HIS A 265 -1.04 -5.71 -6.86
N SER A 266 -1.41 -5.30 -5.65
CA SER A 266 -1.12 -3.94 -5.15
C SER A 266 0.36 -3.59 -5.23
N ILE A 267 1.27 -4.51 -4.89
CA ILE A 267 2.72 -4.27 -4.97
C ILE A 267 3.20 -3.95 -6.39
N VAL A 268 2.59 -4.55 -7.41
CA VAL A 268 2.89 -4.29 -8.82
C VAL A 268 2.56 -2.85 -9.16
N VAL A 269 1.35 -2.43 -8.82
CA VAL A 269 0.90 -1.06 -9.07
C VAL A 269 1.77 -0.09 -8.30
N TYR A 270 1.93 -0.32 -6.99
CA TYR A 270 2.71 0.51 -6.09
C TYR A 270 4.09 0.84 -6.63
N LEU A 271 4.81 -0.17 -7.13
CA LEU A 271 6.15 -0.01 -7.67
C LEU A 271 6.14 0.61 -9.07
N GLY A 272 5.22 0.17 -9.93
CA GLY A 272 5.24 0.46 -11.36
C GLY A 272 4.53 1.73 -11.81
N PHE A 273 3.62 2.31 -11.03
CA PHE A 273 2.73 3.38 -11.52
C PHE A 273 3.42 4.73 -11.73
N TYR A 274 4.45 5.03 -10.93
CA TYR A 274 4.98 6.40 -10.81
C TYR A 274 5.62 6.91 -12.10
N ILE A 275 6.40 6.05 -12.79
CA ILE A 275 7.07 6.44 -14.04
C ILE A 275 6.05 6.70 -15.16
N PRO A 276 5.11 5.78 -15.48
CA PRO A 276 4.06 6.05 -16.46
C PRO A 276 3.23 7.29 -16.12
N MET A 277 2.86 7.47 -14.84
CA MET A 277 2.14 8.66 -14.38
C MET A 277 2.89 9.95 -14.72
N MET A 278 4.18 10.03 -14.39
CA MET A 278 5.02 11.19 -14.73
C MET A 278 5.14 11.42 -16.24
N VAL A 279 5.28 10.34 -17.02
CA VAL A 279 5.36 10.42 -18.48
C VAL A 279 4.07 10.97 -19.06
N ILE A 280 2.90 10.47 -18.64
CA ILE A 280 1.60 10.95 -19.09
C ILE A 280 1.47 12.46 -18.81
N ILE A 281 1.74 12.90 -17.58
CA ILE A 281 1.67 14.32 -17.20
C ILE A 281 2.63 15.15 -18.07
N ARG A 282 3.87 14.69 -18.29
CA ARG A 282 4.86 15.40 -19.11
C ARG A 282 4.45 15.48 -20.58
N VAL A 283 3.87 14.42 -21.14
CA VAL A 283 3.35 14.39 -22.50
C VAL A 283 2.23 15.42 -22.69
N PHE A 284 1.25 15.46 -21.78
CA PHE A 284 0.21 16.49 -21.83
C PHE A 284 0.79 17.90 -21.73
N ARG A 285 1.69 18.16 -20.77
CA ARG A 285 2.34 19.48 -20.64
C ARG A 285 3.12 19.90 -21.90
N ARG A 286 3.70 18.96 -22.62
CA ARG A 286 4.51 19.25 -23.82
C ARG A 286 3.69 19.44 -25.08
N PHE A 287 2.67 18.58 -25.29
CA PHE A 287 1.96 18.46 -26.57
C PHE A 287 0.51 18.99 -26.51
N ALA A 288 -0.08 19.09 -25.32
CA ALA A 288 -1.43 19.59 -25.10
C ALA A 288 -1.48 20.49 -23.84
N PRO A 289 -0.70 21.59 -23.78
CA PRO A 289 -0.60 22.43 -22.58
C PRO A 289 -1.92 23.10 -22.17
N GLN A 290 -2.87 23.22 -23.11
CA GLN A 290 -4.21 23.78 -22.88
C GLN A 290 -5.25 22.72 -22.49
N ALA A 291 -4.85 21.45 -22.32
CA ALA A 291 -5.77 20.40 -21.92
C ALA A 291 -6.34 20.68 -20.52
N ASP A 292 -7.62 20.36 -20.33
CA ASP A 292 -8.28 20.49 -19.03
C ASP A 292 -7.50 19.73 -17.94
N VAL A 293 -7.26 20.39 -16.81
CA VAL A 293 -6.42 19.86 -15.74
C VAL A 293 -7.03 18.60 -15.10
N ASN A 294 -8.36 18.50 -15.03
CA ASN A 294 -9.03 17.31 -14.49
C ASN A 294 -8.94 16.13 -15.46
N LEU A 295 -8.97 16.38 -16.77
CA LEU A 295 -8.71 15.37 -17.78
C LEU A 295 -7.28 14.83 -17.68
N VAL A 296 -6.27 15.72 -17.59
CA VAL A 296 -4.86 15.30 -17.44
C VAL A 296 -4.68 14.46 -16.18
N ALA A 297 -5.26 14.89 -15.06
CA ALA A 297 -5.25 14.18 -13.79
C ALA A 297 -5.90 12.79 -13.88
N THR A 298 -7.06 12.68 -14.53
CA THR A 298 -7.77 11.42 -14.74
C THR A 298 -6.95 10.46 -15.60
N CYS A 299 -6.38 10.96 -16.70
CA CYS A 299 -5.49 10.19 -17.57
C CYS A 299 -4.23 9.72 -16.84
N ALA A 300 -3.60 10.57 -16.03
CA ALA A 300 -2.42 10.21 -15.26
C ALA A 300 -2.73 9.17 -14.16
N TRP A 301 -3.87 9.32 -13.49
CA TRP A 301 -4.32 8.41 -12.43
C TRP A 301 -4.69 7.03 -12.98
N ALA A 302 -5.63 6.97 -13.93
CA ALA A 302 -6.06 5.71 -14.53
C ALA A 302 -4.95 5.09 -15.39
N GLY A 303 -4.25 5.90 -16.19
CA GLY A 303 -3.16 5.47 -17.04
C GLY A 303 -1.94 4.99 -16.25
N GLY A 304 -1.62 5.60 -15.11
CA GLY A 304 -0.56 5.14 -14.21
C GLY A 304 -0.83 3.72 -13.68
N ILE A 305 -2.07 3.47 -13.20
CA ILE A 305 -2.50 2.14 -12.75
C ILE A 305 -2.47 1.13 -13.90
N ALA A 306 -3.12 1.46 -15.03
CA ALA A 306 -3.22 0.58 -16.18
C ALA A 306 -1.84 0.24 -16.77
N ALA A 307 -0.95 1.22 -16.90
CA ALA A 307 0.39 1.01 -17.41
C ALA A 307 1.24 0.15 -16.48
N ALA A 308 1.15 0.34 -15.15
CA ALA A 308 1.87 -0.51 -14.20
C ALA A 308 1.48 -1.99 -14.35
N LEU A 309 0.18 -2.25 -14.47
CA LEU A 309 -0.36 -3.59 -14.67
C LEU A 309 0.03 -4.18 -16.03
N LEU A 310 -0.02 -3.36 -17.09
CA LEU A 310 0.39 -3.77 -18.44
C LEU A 310 1.87 -4.13 -18.48
N ILE A 311 2.74 -3.30 -17.92
CA ILE A 311 4.19 -3.55 -17.84
C ILE A 311 4.43 -4.86 -17.12
N TRP A 312 3.82 -5.08 -15.96
CA TRP A 312 3.95 -6.36 -15.26
C TRP A 312 3.41 -7.54 -16.08
N ALA A 313 2.25 -7.41 -16.73
CA ALA A 313 1.67 -8.48 -17.53
C ALA A 313 2.59 -8.91 -18.69
N LEU A 314 3.31 -7.95 -19.29
CA LEU A 314 4.32 -8.19 -20.32
C LEU A 314 5.60 -8.81 -19.75
N LEU A 315 6.05 -8.37 -18.57
CA LEU A 315 7.34 -8.78 -18.00
C LEU A 315 7.29 -10.06 -17.17
N ARG A 316 6.14 -10.45 -16.62
CA ARG A 316 6.01 -11.58 -15.66
C ARG A 316 6.49 -12.94 -16.19
N ARG A 317 6.54 -13.13 -17.50
CA ARG A 317 7.05 -14.36 -18.15
C ARG A 317 8.48 -14.24 -18.68
N THR A 318 9.15 -13.13 -18.38
CA THR A 318 10.50 -12.83 -18.85
C THR A 318 11.47 -12.81 -17.66
N PRO A 319 12.79 -12.82 -17.90
CA PRO A 319 13.77 -12.63 -16.84
C PRO A 319 13.58 -11.32 -16.07
N LEU A 320 12.96 -10.29 -16.68
CA LEU A 320 12.69 -8.99 -16.06
C LEU A 320 11.58 -9.03 -14.98
N ASN A 321 10.97 -10.18 -14.71
CA ASN A 321 10.04 -10.32 -13.58
C ASN A 321 10.70 -10.01 -12.23
N PHE A 322 12.04 -9.98 -12.15
CA PHE A 322 12.77 -9.55 -10.95
C PHE A 322 12.37 -8.14 -10.45
N LEU A 323 11.82 -7.30 -11.34
CA LEU A 323 11.28 -5.98 -10.99
C LEU A 323 10.12 -6.04 -9.99
N TYR A 324 9.38 -7.15 -9.96
CA TYR A 324 8.17 -7.33 -9.15
C TYR A 324 8.24 -8.55 -8.23
N GLU A 325 9.06 -9.55 -8.56
CA GLU A 325 9.26 -10.75 -7.77
C GLU A 325 10.73 -10.96 -7.43
N ARG A 326 11.06 -10.98 -6.14
CA ARG A 326 12.45 -11.13 -5.68
C ARG A 326 13.04 -12.47 -6.18
N PRO A 327 14.15 -12.47 -6.94
CA PRO A 327 14.73 -13.67 -7.52
C PRO A 327 15.36 -14.58 -6.46
N ALA A 328 15.55 -15.86 -6.78
CA ALA A 328 16.04 -16.87 -5.84
C ALA A 328 17.44 -16.55 -5.28
N TRP A 329 18.36 -16.06 -6.12
CA TRP A 329 19.72 -15.67 -5.70
C TRP A 329 19.71 -14.55 -4.65
N ALA A 330 18.66 -13.75 -4.63
CA ALA A 330 18.55 -12.65 -3.69
C ALA A 330 17.99 -13.11 -2.34
N ARG A 331 17.59 -14.38 -2.13
CA ARG A 331 16.96 -14.92 -0.90
C ARG A 331 17.95 -15.62 0.01
N LEU A 332 17.85 -15.41 1.31
CA LEU A 332 18.64 -16.14 2.32
C LEU A 332 18.07 -17.53 2.62
N VAL A 333 16.76 -17.70 2.52
CA VAL A 333 16.09 -18.98 2.73
C VAL A 333 15.49 -19.43 1.42
N VAL A 334 16.00 -20.53 0.87
CA VAL A 334 15.37 -21.21 -0.25
C VAL A 334 14.20 -21.99 0.31
N ASP A 335 12.99 -21.46 0.15
CA ASP A 335 11.78 -22.19 0.52
C ASP A 335 11.60 -23.37 -0.45
N PRO A 336 11.65 -24.64 0.00
CA PRO A 336 11.48 -25.80 -0.88
C PRO A 336 10.14 -25.78 -1.64
N LYS A 337 9.14 -25.06 -1.11
CA LYS A 337 7.81 -24.94 -1.72
C LYS A 337 7.70 -23.84 -2.78
N ALA A 338 8.67 -22.92 -2.88
CA ALA A 338 8.67 -21.85 -3.87
C ALA A 338 8.98 -22.33 -5.31
N GLY A 339 9.35 -23.60 -5.49
CA GLY A 339 9.48 -24.25 -6.80
C GLY A 339 8.19 -24.84 -7.37
N SER A 340 7.06 -24.77 -6.65
CA SER A 340 5.79 -25.46 -7.02
C SER A 340 4.65 -24.55 -7.48
N THR A 341 4.85 -23.24 -7.61
CA THR A 341 3.91 -22.37 -8.38
C THR A 341 4.14 -22.45 -9.89
N ARG A 342 4.69 -23.57 -10.39
CA ARG A 342 4.43 -24.01 -11.76
C ARG A 342 3.01 -24.55 -11.79
N SER A 343 2.12 -23.80 -12.45
CA SER A 343 0.88 -24.28 -13.06
C SER A 343 0.09 -25.26 -12.19
N GLN A 344 -0.93 -24.78 -11.47
CA GLN A 344 -2.07 -25.65 -11.21
C GLN A 344 -2.49 -26.28 -12.55
N PRO A 345 -2.53 -27.61 -12.66
CA PRO A 345 -3.19 -28.22 -13.80
C PRO A 345 -4.64 -27.78 -13.72
N ARG A 346 -5.16 -27.18 -14.81
CA ARG A 346 -6.61 -27.22 -15.04
C ARG A 346 -7.00 -28.70 -14.92
N PRO A 347 -8.07 -29.06 -14.19
CA PRO A 347 -8.69 -30.34 -14.43
C PRO A 347 -9.11 -30.32 -15.91
N GLU A 348 -8.49 -31.19 -16.70
CA GLU A 348 -9.00 -31.53 -18.01
C GLU A 348 -10.47 -31.91 -17.82
N LEU A 349 -11.35 -31.22 -18.54
CA LEU A 349 -12.69 -31.70 -18.78
C LEU A 349 -12.54 -33.04 -19.48
N ALA A 350 -12.65 -34.13 -18.72
CA ALA A 350 -12.86 -35.45 -19.25
C ALA A 350 -14.19 -35.40 -20.03
N VAL A 351 -14.07 -35.23 -21.34
CA VAL A 351 -15.10 -35.61 -22.29
C VAL A 351 -15.19 -37.13 -22.21
N ALA A 352 -16.07 -37.63 -21.35
CA ALA A 352 -16.65 -38.95 -21.50
C ALA A 352 -17.98 -38.74 -22.24
N GLY A 353 -17.99 -39.08 -23.53
CA GLY A 353 -19.20 -39.10 -24.33
C GLY A 353 -19.99 -40.40 -24.13
N ARG A 354 -21.29 -40.29 -24.44
CA ARG A 354 -22.27 -41.34 -24.75
C ARG A 354 -22.56 -42.41 -23.69
#